data_AF-A0A7K1V7V2-F1
#
_entry.id   AF-A0A7K1V7V2-F1
#
_cell.length_a   1.000
_cell.length_b   1.000
_cell.length_c   1.000
_cell.angle_alpha   90.00
_cell.angle_beta   90.00
_cell.angle_gamma   90.00
#
_symmetry.space_group_name_H-M   'P 1'
#
loop_
_entity.id
_entity.type
_entity.pdbx_description
1 polymer ?
#
loop_
_entity_poly.entity_id
_entity_poly.type
_entity_poly.pdbx_seq_one_letter_code
_entity_poly.pdbx_strand_id
1 'polypeptide(L)'
;MNPDNYLYLSALLFTIGAAGVLVRRNAIVVFMCIELMLNAVNLAFVTFARVHGNLDGQVFAFFTMVVAAAEVVVGLAIIMSIFRARRSTSVDDANLLRY
;
A
#
# COMPACT_ATOMS: atom_id res chain seq x y z
N MET A 1 -11.59 -5.23 24.15
CA MET A 1 -10.58 -4.47 23.37
C MET A 1 -11.28 -3.26 22.77
N ASN A 2 -10.77 -2.05 22.97
CA ASN A 2 -11.41 -0.81 22.48
C ASN A 2 -11.20 -0.68 20.96
N PRO A 3 -12.26 -0.49 20.13
CA PRO A 3 -12.13 -0.23 18.69
C PRO A 3 -11.19 0.94 18.35
N ASP A 4 -11.10 1.95 19.20
CA ASP A 4 -10.24 3.13 18.99
C ASP A 4 -8.76 2.76 18.81
N ASN A 5 -8.29 1.73 19.52
CA ASN A 5 -6.90 1.27 19.43
C ASN A 5 -6.54 0.77 18.03
N TYR A 6 -7.49 0.14 17.33
CA TYR A 6 -7.29 -0.33 15.97
C TYR A 6 -7.28 0.82 14.97
N LEU A 7 -8.02 1.90 15.25
CA LEU A 7 -8.01 3.10 14.43
C LEU A 7 -6.69 3.87 14.58
N TYR A 8 -6.16 3.99 15.81
CA TYR A 8 -4.82 4.54 16.04
C TYR A 8 -3.73 3.69 15.36
N LEU A 9 -3.83 2.36 15.44
CA LEU A 9 -2.91 1.47 14.75
C LEU A 9 -2.98 1.65 13.23
N SER A 10 -4.18 1.72 12.66
CA SER A 10 -4.38 1.99 11.23
C SER A 10 -3.73 3.31 10.81
N ALA A 11 -3.98 4.41 11.54
CA ALA A 11 -3.37 5.70 11.25
C ALA A 11 -1.83 5.65 11.31
N LEU A 12 -1.28 4.93 12.30
CA LEU A 12 0.16 4.75 12.46
C LEU A 12 0.76 3.94 11.30
N LEU A 13 0.13 2.83 10.90
CA LEU A 13 0.60 2.01 9.79
C LEU A 13 0.54 2.79 8.46
N PHE A 14 -0.54 3.54 8.23
CA PHE A 14 -0.69 4.36 7.03
C PHE A 14 0.38 5.46 6.95
N THR A 15 0.64 6.16 8.07
CA THR A 15 1.66 7.20 8.11
C THR A 15 3.08 6.66 7.92
N ILE A 16 3.39 5.47 8.47
CA ILE A 16 4.66 4.78 8.21
C ILE A 16 4.78 4.41 6.73
N GLY A 17 3.73 3.86 6.14
CA GLY A 17 3.70 3.56 4.71
C GLY A 17 3.91 4.80 3.85
N ALA A 18 3.19 5.88 4.13
CA ALA A 18 3.30 7.15 3.43
C ALA A 18 4.71 7.77 3.55
N ALA A 19 5.29 7.79 4.76
CA ALA A 19 6.66 8.24 4.97
C ALA A 19 7.66 7.36 4.20
N GLY A 20 7.43 6.04 4.17
CA GLY A 20 8.22 5.10 3.39
C GLY A 20 8.19 5.40 1.89
N VAL A 21 7.01 5.67 1.32
CA VAL A 21 6.86 6.05 -0.10
C VAL A 21 7.68 7.30 -0.44
N LEU A 22 7.69 8.30 0.44
CA LEU A 22 8.39 9.57 0.19
C LEU A 22 9.91 9.48 0.37
N VAL A 23 10.39 8.63 1.27
CA VAL A 23 11.81 8.58 1.65
C VAL A 23 12.59 7.52 0.87
N ARG A 24 11.92 6.46 0.41
CA ARG A 24 12.60 5.30 -0.18
C ARG A 24 12.86 5.49 -1.67
N ARG A 25 14.12 5.29 -2.07
CA ARG A 25 14.57 5.36 -3.47
C ARG A 25 14.45 4.05 -4.23
N ASN A 26 14.27 2.92 -3.53
CA ASN A 26 14.13 1.61 -4.16
C ASN A 26 12.66 1.35 -4.49
N ALA A 27 12.35 1.16 -5.77
CA ALA A 27 10.99 0.94 -6.27
C ALA A 27 10.27 -0.23 -5.58
N ILE A 28 10.98 -1.31 -5.25
CA ILE A 28 10.40 -2.47 -4.55
C ILE A 28 10.00 -2.07 -3.13
N VAL A 29 10.81 -1.25 -2.45
CA VAL A 29 10.49 -0.81 -1.08
C VAL A 29 9.33 0.17 -1.09
N VAL A 30 9.26 1.08 -2.08
CA VAL A 30 8.10 1.95 -2.29
C VAL A 30 6.84 1.11 -2.48
N PHE A 31 6.91 0.05 -3.29
CA PHE A 31 5.80 -0.87 -3.52
C PHE A 31 5.34 -1.57 -2.23
N MET A 32 6.26 -2.09 -1.42
CA MET A 32 5.92 -2.66 -0.11
C MET A 32 5.30 -1.63 0.85
N CYS A 33 5.69 -0.35 0.77
CA CYS A 33 5.08 0.71 1.57
C CYS A 33 3.63 1.00 1.14
N ILE A 34 3.31 0.91 -0.15
CA ILE A 34 1.93 1.03 -0.66
C ILE A 34 1.07 -0.11 -0.12
N GLU A 35 1.57 -1.36 -0.16
CA GLU A 35 0.87 -2.52 0.42
C GLU A 35 0.57 -2.34 1.92
N LEU A 36 1.52 -1.76 2.67
CA LEU A 36 1.31 -1.43 4.08
C LEU A 36 0.19 -0.41 4.27
N MET A 37 0.11 0.61 3.41
CA MET A 37 -0.96 1.61 3.42
C MET A 37 -2.32 0.97 3.12
N LEU A 38 -2.42 0.07 2.14
CA LEU A 38 -3.65 -0.66 1.81
C LEU A 38 -4.13 -1.55 2.97
N ASN A 39 -3.19 -2.21 3.67
CA ASN A 39 -3.51 -2.98 4.87
C ASN A 39 -4.01 -2.11 6.03
N ALA A 40 -3.44 -0.91 6.20
CA ALA A 40 -3.92 0.06 7.17
C ALA A 40 -5.37 0.48 6.89
N VAL A 41 -5.70 0.73 5.62
CA VAL A 41 -7.07 1.06 5.19
C VAL A 41 -8.04 -0.09 5.45
N ASN A 42 -7.64 -1.34 5.17
CA ASN A 42 -8.45 -2.52 5.49
C ASN A 42 -8.75 -2.65 6.98
N LEU A 43 -7.75 -2.38 7.83
CA LEU A 43 -7.94 -2.37 9.28
C LEU A 43 -8.96 -1.30 9.71
N ALA A 44 -8.92 -0.11 9.11
CA ALA A 44 -9.91 0.93 9.37
C ALA A 44 -11.32 0.48 8.96
N PHE A 45 -11.49 -0.09 7.75
CA PHE A 45 -12.79 -0.57 7.28
C PHE A 45 -13.40 -1.64 8.20
N VAL A 46 -12.61 -2.65 8.59
CA VAL A 46 -13.09 -3.71 9.49
C VAL A 46 -13.42 -3.15 10.88
N THR A 47 -12.65 -2.17 11.36
CA THR A 47 -12.90 -1.51 12.65
C THR A 47 -14.20 -0.72 12.61
N PHE A 48 -14.44 0.06 11.55
CA PHE A 48 -15.69 0.81 11.39
C PHE A 48 -16.90 -0.11 11.22
N ALA A 49 -16.77 -1.21 10.49
CA ALA A 49 -17.83 -2.21 10.37
C ALA A 49 -18.23 -2.77 11.74
N ARG A 50 -17.22 -3.06 12.59
CA ARG A 50 -17.43 -3.53 13.96
C ARG A 50 -18.11 -2.49 14.85
N VAL A 51 -17.76 -1.20 14.72
CA VAL A 51 -18.36 -0.11 15.51
C VAL A 51 -19.83 0.10 15.11
N HIS A 52 -20.16 0.00 13.82
CA HIS A 52 -21.52 0.23 13.31
C HIS A 52 -22.38 -1.04 13.32
N GLY A 53 -21.80 -2.21 13.61
CA GLY A 53 -22.52 -3.49 13.66
C GLY A 53 -22.95 -4.00 12.28
N ASN A 54 -22.28 -3.60 11.20
CA ASN A 54 -22.57 -4.03 9.83
C ASN A 54 -21.39 -4.80 9.23
N LEU A 55 -21.60 -5.36 8.03
CA LEU A 55 -20.59 -6.14 7.30
C LEU A 55 -19.97 -5.36 6.14
N ASP A 56 -20.42 -4.14 5.87
CA ASP A 56 -20.02 -3.36 4.69
C ASP A 56 -18.50 -3.15 4.65
N GLY A 57 -17.88 -2.79 5.77
CA GLY A 57 -16.43 -2.61 5.81
C GLY A 57 -15.63 -3.89 5.59
N GLN A 58 -16.19 -5.07 5.91
CA GLN A 58 -15.55 -6.34 5.58
C GLN A 58 -15.63 -6.64 4.09
N VAL A 59 -16.77 -6.31 3.44
CA VAL A 59 -16.94 -6.42 1.99
C VAL A 59 -15.95 -5.51 1.26
N PHE A 60 -15.82 -4.25 1.70
CA PHE A 60 -14.82 -3.32 1.14
C PHE A 60 -13.39 -3.84 1.30
N ALA A 61 -13.01 -4.31 2.50
CA ALA A 61 -11.68 -4.87 2.73
C ALA A 61 -11.37 -6.08 1.84
N PHE A 62 -12.38 -6.92 1.56
CA PHE A 62 -12.24 -8.04 0.62
C PHE A 62 -11.91 -7.55 -0.79
N PHE A 63 -12.65 -6.56 -1.31
CA PHE A 63 -12.36 -5.98 -2.61
C PHE A 63 -10.99 -5.31 -2.66
N THR A 64 -10.59 -4.60 -1.61
CA THR A 64 -9.25 -4.02 -1.53
C THR A 64 -8.15 -5.09 -1.59
N MET A 65 -8.32 -6.25 -0.95
CA MET A 65 -7.37 -7.37 -1.06
C MET A 65 -7.28 -7.92 -2.49
N VAL A 66 -8.41 -8.00 -3.20
CA VAL A 66 -8.44 -8.44 -4.61
C VAL A 66 -7.73 -7.43 -5.51
N VAL A 67 -7.98 -6.13 -5.32
CA VAL A 67 -7.31 -5.07 -6.07
C VAL A 67 -5.81 -5.05 -5.77
N ALA A 68 -5.41 -5.19 -4.50
CA ALA A 68 -4.00 -5.28 -4.11
C ALA A 68 -3.31 -6.49 -4.80
N ALA A 69 -3.96 -7.65 -4.84
CA ALA A 69 -3.42 -8.82 -5.54
C ALA A 69 -3.21 -8.55 -7.04
N ALA A 70 -4.16 -7.88 -7.70
CA ALA A 70 -4.01 -7.50 -9.10
C ALA A 70 -2.91 -6.44 -9.31
N GLU A 71 -2.82 -5.46 -8.41
CA GLU A 71 -1.80 -4.42 -8.40
C GLU A 71 -0.39 -5.02 -8.25
N VAL A 72 -0.18 -5.95 -7.34
CA VAL A 72 1.12 -6.63 -7.12
C VAL A 72 1.62 -7.31 -8.39
N VAL A 73 0.74 -8.00 -9.12
CA VAL A 73 1.10 -8.68 -10.37
C VAL A 73 1.54 -7.67 -11.42
N VAL A 74 0.78 -6.59 -11.61
CA VAL A 74 1.09 -5.56 -12.62
C VAL A 74 2.31 -4.73 -12.22
N GLY A 75 2.37 -4.29 -10.96
CA GLY A 75 3.45 -3.48 -10.41
C GLY A 75 4.80 -4.18 -10.49
N LEU A 76 4.87 -5.45 -10.07
CA LEU A 76 6.10 -6.23 -10.19
C LEU A 76 6.49 -6.49 -11.64
N ALA A 77 5.53 -6.73 -12.55
CA ALA A 77 5.83 -6.89 -13.97
C ALA A 77 6.48 -5.62 -14.56
N ILE A 78 5.98 -4.44 -14.20
CA ILE A 78 6.55 -3.15 -14.62
C ILE A 78 7.95 -2.96 -14.02
N ILE A 79 8.10 -3.16 -12.70
CA ILE A 79 9.39 -3.01 -12.00
C ILE A 79 10.44 -3.94 -12.61
N MET A 80 10.09 -5.20 -12.90
CA MET A 80 10.98 -6.17 -13.53
C MET A 80 11.36 -5.78 -14.96
N SER A 81 10.41 -5.23 -15.73
CA SER A 81 10.67 -4.73 -17.08
C SER A 81 11.70 -3.58 -17.06
N ILE A 82 11.52 -2.63 -16.14
CA ILE A 82 12.45 -1.51 -15.95
C ILE A 82 13.82 -2.01 -15.47
N PHE A 83 13.83 -2.94 -14.51
CA PHE A 83 15.07 -3.52 -14.00
C PHE A 83 15.85 -4.26 -15.10
N ARG A 84 15.16 -4.98 -15.99
CA ARG A 84 15.81 -5.65 -17.14
C ARG A 84 16.46 -4.66 -18.11
N ALA A 85 15.84 -3.49 -18.31
CA ALA A 85 16.35 -2.46 -19.19
C ALA A 85 17.50 -1.64 -18.57
N ARG A 86 17.46 -1.35 -17.26
CA ARG A 86 18.40 -0.43 -16.60
C ARG A 86 19.33 -1.04 -15.56
N ARG A 87 19.17 -2.32 -15.21
CA ARG A 87 19.87 -3.02 -14.10
C ARG A 87 19.84 -2.28 -12.75
N SER A 88 18.93 -1.32 -12.57
CA SER A 88 18.76 -0.51 -11.37
C SER A 88 17.28 -0.49 -10.98
N THR A 89 17.00 -0.64 -9.69
CA THR A 89 15.66 -0.47 -9.09
C THR A 89 15.46 0.91 -8.46
N SER A 90 16.41 1.84 -8.68
CA SER A 90 16.31 3.21 -8.18
C SER A 90 15.22 3.98 -8.94
N VAL A 91 14.34 4.63 -8.18
CA VAL A 91 13.27 5.48 -8.71
C VAL A 91 13.83 6.80 -9.25
N ASP A 92 14.92 7.31 -8.67
CA ASP A 92 15.53 8.58 -9.09
C ASP A 92 16.23 8.49 -10.45
N ASP A 93 16.70 7.30 -10.82
CA ASP A 93 17.30 7.05 -12.14
C ASP A 93 16.25 7.07 -13.26
N ALA A 94 14.95 7.18 -12.93
CA ALA A 94 13.85 7.27 -13.88
C ALA A 94 13.64 8.66 -14.49
N ASN A 95 14.50 9.61 -14.18
CA ASN A 95 14.38 11.00 -14.58
C ASN A 95 14.68 11.31 -16.07
N LEU A 96 14.45 10.34 -16.97
CA LEU A 96 14.72 10.44 -18.42
C LEU A 96 13.73 11.35 -19.17
N LEU A 97 12.63 11.77 -18.53
CA LEU A 97 11.55 12.55 -19.14
C LEU A 97 11.46 14.00 -18.61
N ARG A 98 12.48 14.48 -17.89
CA ARG A 98 12.56 15.90 -17.54
C ARG A 98 13.11 16.68 -18.74
N TYR A 99 12.30 17.62 -19.23
CA TYR A 99 12.73 18.74 -20.08
C TYR A 99 13.12 19.93 -19.20
#